data_AF-A0A355G5G0-F1
#
_entry.id   AF-A0A355G5G0-F1
#
_cell.length_a   1.000
_cell.length_b   1.000
_cell.length_c   1.000
_cell.angle_alpha   90.00
_cell.angle_beta   90.00
_cell.angle_gamma   90.00
#
_symmetry.space_group_name_H-M   'P 1'
#
loop_
_entity.id
_entity.type
_entity.pdbx_description
1 polymer ?
#
loop_
_entity_poly.entity_id
_entity_poly.type
_entity_poly.pdbx_seq_one_letter_code
_entity_poly.pdbx_strand_id
1 'polypeptide(L)'
;PYGGRDTLDLISRLAAFWIAAGNEAAAEDLISKHQAENSLAQLSAYLQIAHETNHYNFESLIDLHRRWNAPQSVATTLILISHDYDEAALNWAALASEAIDRTEAVTQWALAVLEQAISQNKKPEISLIQPAEMKLSATGNALMYARCARELAARKQTESAKAFLAKSKSFLENVPVPSPLKLGSLKEVYNLKLPESSPLELTSQAYLQIACAEIELGEQADANRFLKNAVQAIQATAPSLAEVQSKQNESSNFNFKDQIRDELNLDTNDRINRAIRDYRKQLNSLKTAAENRTALLVNLLSQAARTELAASVWNFASESQQAAELNLKESLLESSLPATILEANQKNTDLTAQIKKALNDKIPPLKKEDLLVQQTLSLVKNDKPEQAAHEINQSDLKKPWKGQLSLKLLSVLINESKFDQAIQFVTATKDQVLREDMLNSIGAIAAIQNKVAEVTAILESNGYTPTERISGYLGLVSGLQIAKARPASPEPTQKPADKL
;
A
#
# COMPACT_ATOMS: atom_id res chain seq x y z
N PRO A 1 14.67 -23.19 -11.33
CA PRO A 1 13.43 -22.70 -10.71
C PRO A 1 13.04 -23.60 -9.52
N TYR A 2 13.64 -23.35 -8.36
CA TYR A 2 13.29 -24.04 -7.12
C TYR A 2 12.29 -23.19 -6.34
N GLY A 3 11.13 -23.78 -6.05
CA GLY A 3 10.16 -23.29 -5.06
C GLY A 3 8.94 -22.59 -5.63
N GLY A 4 7.79 -23.27 -5.63
CA GLY A 4 6.48 -22.65 -5.83
C GLY A 4 6.07 -21.80 -4.62
N ARG A 5 4.76 -21.55 -4.48
CA ARG A 5 4.19 -20.81 -3.34
C ARG A 5 4.66 -21.37 -1.99
N ASP A 6 4.71 -22.70 -1.86
CA ASP A 6 5.11 -23.41 -0.64
C ASP A 6 6.50 -23.01 -0.11
N THR A 7 7.45 -22.68 -0.99
CA THR A 7 8.77 -22.23 -0.54
C THR A 7 8.68 -20.84 0.06
N LEU A 8 8.02 -19.89 -0.61
CA LEU A 8 7.79 -18.54 -0.07
C LEU A 8 6.95 -18.56 1.21
N ASP A 9 6.03 -19.52 1.30
CA ASP A 9 5.18 -19.76 2.46
C ASP A 9 6.00 -20.18 3.70
N LEU A 10 7.07 -20.96 3.55
CA LEU A 10 7.85 -21.43 4.69
C LEU A 10 8.99 -20.50 5.10
N ILE A 11 9.49 -19.65 4.19
CA ILE A 11 10.69 -18.84 4.42
C ILE A 11 10.53 -17.87 5.59
N SER A 12 9.43 -17.11 5.65
CA SER A 12 9.23 -16.13 6.72
C SER A 12 9.07 -16.79 8.10
N ARG A 13 8.42 -17.96 8.17
CA ARG A 13 8.31 -18.74 9.41
C ARG A 13 9.67 -19.25 9.86
N LEU A 14 10.45 -19.83 8.93
CA LEU A 14 11.76 -20.36 9.24
C LEU A 14 12.75 -19.25 9.63
N ALA A 15 12.69 -18.10 8.96
CA ALA A 15 13.46 -16.92 9.32
C ALA A 15 13.11 -16.44 10.74
N ALA A 16 11.82 -16.32 11.07
CA ALA A 16 11.37 -15.95 12.42
C ALA A 16 11.86 -16.96 13.47
N PHE A 17 11.79 -18.26 13.17
CA PHE A 17 12.34 -19.31 14.03
C PHE A 17 13.86 -19.14 14.27
N TRP A 18 14.65 -18.91 13.23
CA TRP A 18 16.10 -18.71 13.37
C TRP A 18 16.45 -17.48 14.21
N ILE A 19 15.71 -16.39 14.03
CA ILE A 19 15.88 -15.16 14.83
C ILE A 19 15.55 -15.44 16.29
N ALA A 20 14.41 -16.08 16.57
CA ALA A 20 14.02 -16.46 17.93
C ALA A 20 15.04 -17.42 18.58
N ALA A 21 15.72 -18.26 17.79
CA ALA A 21 16.80 -19.12 18.23
C ALA A 21 18.18 -18.42 18.37
N GLY A 22 18.27 -17.11 18.12
CA GLY A 22 19.50 -16.33 18.22
C GLY A 22 20.46 -16.49 17.03
N ASN A 23 19.99 -16.99 15.88
CA ASN A 23 20.77 -17.20 14.68
C ASN A 23 20.33 -16.27 13.53
N GLU A 24 20.49 -14.96 13.75
CA GLU A 24 20.09 -13.91 12.79
C GLU A 24 20.79 -14.06 11.43
N ALA A 25 22.07 -14.47 11.42
CA ALA A 25 22.83 -14.67 10.19
C ALA A 25 22.22 -15.72 9.26
N ALA A 26 21.65 -16.80 9.82
CA ALA A 26 20.96 -17.81 9.02
C ALA A 26 19.62 -17.28 8.45
N ALA A 27 18.92 -16.42 9.20
CA ALA A 27 17.71 -15.78 8.72
C ALA A 27 18.00 -14.78 7.58
N GLU A 28 19.06 -13.98 7.70
CA GLU A 28 19.50 -13.06 6.65
C GLU A 28 19.91 -13.81 5.37
N ASP A 29 20.70 -14.88 5.50
CA ASP A 29 21.10 -15.72 4.36
C ASP A 29 19.88 -16.36 3.69
N LEU A 30 18.90 -16.84 4.47
CA LEU A 30 17.68 -17.42 3.93
C LEU A 30 16.82 -16.38 3.18
N ILE A 31 16.61 -15.21 3.78
CA ILE A 31 15.77 -14.16 3.20
C ILE A 31 16.44 -13.58 1.96
N SER A 32 17.72 -13.23 2.01
CA SER A 32 18.45 -12.69 0.84
C SER A 32 18.41 -13.61 -0.38
N LYS A 33 18.38 -14.94 -0.19
CA LYS A 33 18.27 -15.92 -1.28
C LYS A 33 16.89 -16.02 -1.91
N HIS A 34 15.83 -15.70 -1.18
CA HIS A 34 14.46 -15.99 -1.59
C HIS A 34 13.47 -14.82 -1.50
N GLN A 35 13.94 -13.65 -1.07
CA GLN A 35 13.20 -12.41 -1.07
C GLN A 35 12.63 -12.13 -2.47
N ALA A 36 11.36 -11.77 -2.54
CA ALA A 36 10.73 -11.39 -3.78
C ALA A 36 9.64 -10.34 -3.53
N GLU A 37 9.47 -9.41 -4.48
CA GLU A 37 8.53 -8.28 -4.33
C GLU A 37 7.21 -8.52 -5.09
N ASN A 38 7.15 -9.61 -5.87
CA ASN A 38 6.06 -9.88 -6.80
C ASN A 38 4.74 -10.27 -6.09
N SER A 39 3.63 -10.33 -6.82
CA SER A 39 2.31 -10.63 -6.24
C SER A 39 2.21 -11.99 -5.55
N LEU A 40 3.06 -12.97 -5.89
CA LEU A 40 3.10 -14.26 -5.20
C LEU A 40 3.70 -14.10 -3.81
N ALA A 41 4.80 -13.37 -3.70
CA ALA A 41 5.42 -13.03 -2.43
C ALA A 41 4.48 -12.26 -1.50
N GLN A 42 3.73 -11.28 -2.02
CA GLN A 42 2.71 -10.56 -1.25
C GLN A 42 1.65 -11.53 -0.70
N LEU A 43 1.08 -12.38 -1.56
CA LEU A 43 0.04 -13.33 -1.18
C LEU A 43 0.54 -14.31 -0.11
N SER A 44 1.73 -14.88 -0.33
CA SER A 44 2.40 -15.75 0.64
C SER A 44 2.58 -15.04 1.98
N ALA A 45 3.16 -13.84 1.99
CA ALA A 45 3.38 -13.07 3.21
C ALA A 45 2.08 -12.85 4.01
N TYR A 46 1.00 -12.42 3.34
CA TYR A 46 -0.30 -12.22 3.99
C TYR A 46 -0.88 -13.50 4.60
N LEU A 47 -0.83 -14.61 3.87
CA LEU A 47 -1.30 -15.90 4.36
C LEU A 47 -0.47 -16.38 5.55
N GLN A 48 0.85 -16.19 5.51
CA GLN A 48 1.72 -16.57 6.61
C GLN A 48 1.46 -15.77 7.88
N ILE A 49 1.30 -14.46 7.74
CA ILE A 49 0.89 -13.60 8.85
C ILE A 49 -0.44 -14.11 9.40
N ALA A 50 -1.46 -14.31 8.57
CA ALA A 50 -2.77 -14.76 9.05
C ALA A 50 -2.72 -16.10 9.80
N HIS A 51 -1.93 -17.07 9.31
CA HIS A 51 -1.80 -18.37 9.95
C HIS A 51 -1.02 -18.34 11.27
N GLU A 52 0.10 -17.63 11.33
CA GLU A 52 0.95 -17.57 12.53
C GLU A 52 0.36 -16.65 13.61
N THR A 53 -0.17 -15.50 13.18
CA THR A 53 -0.81 -14.54 14.10
C THR A 53 -2.26 -14.92 14.45
N ASN A 54 -2.79 -15.98 13.80
CA ASN A 54 -4.18 -16.39 13.95
C ASN A 54 -5.20 -15.26 13.61
N HIS A 55 -4.79 -14.33 12.74
CA HIS A 55 -5.56 -13.14 12.36
C HIS A 55 -6.00 -13.21 10.89
N TYR A 56 -7.19 -13.74 10.65
CA TYR A 56 -7.74 -13.98 9.31
C TYR A 56 -8.58 -12.82 8.75
N ASN A 57 -8.42 -11.61 9.30
CA ASN A 57 -9.06 -10.41 8.75
C ASN A 57 -8.22 -9.81 7.62
N PHE A 58 -8.32 -10.41 6.43
CA PHE A 58 -7.65 -9.91 5.22
C PHE A 58 -8.22 -8.57 4.73
N GLU A 59 -9.41 -8.17 5.19
CA GLU A 59 -9.97 -6.86 4.86
C GLU A 59 -9.09 -5.74 5.39
N SER A 60 -8.64 -5.83 6.65
CA SER A 60 -7.71 -4.88 7.25
C SER A 60 -6.26 -5.14 6.87
N LEU A 61 -5.87 -6.41 6.70
CA LEU A 61 -4.47 -6.78 6.46
C LEU A 61 -4.01 -6.48 5.02
N ILE A 62 -4.85 -6.71 4.00
CA ILE A 62 -4.47 -6.58 2.60
C ILE A 62 -4.82 -5.18 2.07
N ASP A 63 -3.80 -4.41 1.69
CA ASP A 63 -3.98 -3.24 0.82
C ASP A 63 -3.59 -3.61 -0.62
N LEU A 64 -4.58 -3.66 -1.53
CA LEU A 64 -4.33 -4.00 -2.94
C LEU A 64 -3.62 -2.88 -3.72
N HIS A 65 -3.67 -1.65 -3.19
CA HIS A 65 -3.11 -0.45 -3.81
C HIS A 65 -1.72 -0.10 -3.28
N ARG A 66 -1.33 -0.68 -2.13
CA ARG A 66 -0.01 -0.53 -1.53
C ARG A 66 0.62 -1.91 -1.32
N ARG A 67 1.70 -2.17 -2.04
CA ARG A 67 2.48 -3.40 -1.89
C ARG A 67 3.64 -3.19 -0.95
N TRP A 68 4.05 -4.27 -0.28
CA TRP A 68 5.30 -4.27 0.45
C TRP A 68 6.47 -4.39 -0.51
N ASN A 69 7.49 -3.56 -0.37
CA ASN A 69 8.73 -3.75 -1.12
C ASN A 69 9.45 -5.00 -0.64
N ALA A 70 9.36 -5.29 0.67
CA ALA A 70 10.00 -6.47 1.25
C ALA A 70 9.03 -7.43 1.98
N PRO A 71 8.14 -8.16 1.27
CA PRO A 71 7.06 -8.94 1.88
C PRO A 71 7.51 -9.99 2.90
N GLN A 72 8.55 -10.78 2.58
CA GLN A 72 9.01 -11.82 3.50
C GLN A 72 9.65 -11.23 4.76
N SER A 73 10.37 -10.12 4.63
CA SER A 73 10.93 -9.40 5.77
C SER A 73 9.82 -8.87 6.68
N VAL A 74 8.80 -8.23 6.10
CA VAL A 74 7.60 -7.76 6.83
C VAL A 74 6.88 -8.91 7.54
N ALA A 75 6.64 -10.03 6.84
CA ALA A 75 5.99 -11.19 7.45
C ALA A 75 6.81 -11.76 8.61
N THR A 76 8.14 -11.86 8.46
CA THR A 76 9.04 -12.32 9.53
C THR A 76 8.93 -11.42 10.76
N THR A 77 8.94 -10.09 10.57
CA THR A 77 8.75 -9.11 11.65
C THR A 77 7.42 -9.33 12.38
N LEU A 78 6.31 -9.47 11.65
CA LEU A 78 4.98 -9.61 12.25
C LEU A 78 4.79 -10.97 12.96
N ILE A 79 5.39 -12.04 12.42
CA ILE A 79 5.40 -13.35 13.08
C ILE A 79 6.15 -13.26 14.42
N LEU A 80 7.33 -12.65 14.46
CA LEU A 80 8.08 -12.48 15.71
C LEU A 80 7.29 -11.72 16.79
N ILE A 81 6.59 -10.65 16.42
CA ILE A 81 5.74 -9.87 17.35
C ILE A 81 4.61 -10.73 17.90
N SER A 82 3.95 -11.54 17.05
CA SER A 82 2.87 -12.42 17.51
C SER A 82 3.30 -13.51 18.49
N HIS A 83 4.60 -13.75 18.60
CA HIS A 83 5.21 -14.68 19.55
C HIS A 83 5.97 -13.96 20.69
N ASP A 84 5.66 -12.68 20.93
CA ASP A 84 6.24 -11.84 22.00
C ASP A 84 7.77 -11.61 21.89
N TYR A 85 8.32 -11.64 20.66
CA TYR A 85 9.72 -11.31 20.37
C TYR A 85 9.89 -9.88 19.82
N ASP A 86 9.26 -8.90 20.44
CA ASP A 86 9.18 -7.51 19.94
C ASP A 86 10.55 -6.86 19.66
N GLU A 87 11.52 -7.06 20.55
CA GLU A 87 12.86 -6.47 20.40
C GLU A 87 13.63 -7.11 19.23
N ALA A 88 13.56 -8.44 19.11
CA ALA A 88 14.18 -9.16 17.99
C ALA A 88 13.50 -8.80 16.66
N ALA A 89 12.18 -8.63 16.66
CA ALA A 89 11.43 -8.16 15.50
C ALA A 89 11.88 -6.76 15.05
N LEU A 90 12.08 -5.83 15.98
CA LEU A 90 12.58 -4.49 15.66
C LEU A 90 14.00 -4.53 15.09
N ASN A 91 14.89 -5.31 15.71
CA ASN A 91 16.26 -5.46 15.23
C ASN A 91 16.28 -6.08 13.83
N TRP A 92 15.51 -7.14 13.60
CA TRP A 92 15.33 -7.75 12.28
C TRP A 92 14.81 -6.76 11.24
N ALA A 93 13.72 -6.04 11.55
CA ALA A 93 13.14 -5.05 10.65
C ALA A 93 14.14 -3.95 10.26
N ALA A 94 15.09 -3.65 11.16
CA ALA A 94 16.14 -2.66 10.94
C ALA A 94 17.30 -3.16 10.05
N LEU A 95 17.39 -4.46 9.73
CA LEU A 95 18.49 -5.03 8.93
C LEU A 95 18.36 -4.81 7.42
N ALA A 96 17.18 -4.43 6.93
CA ALA A 96 16.99 -4.19 5.49
C ALA A 96 17.94 -3.09 4.99
N SER A 97 18.63 -3.36 3.88
CA SER A 97 19.65 -2.46 3.30
C SER A 97 19.01 -1.16 2.79
N GLU A 98 17.94 -1.30 2.02
CA GLU A 98 17.24 -0.18 1.40
C GLU A 98 16.43 0.59 2.46
N ALA A 99 16.55 1.92 2.44
CA ALA A 99 15.92 2.77 3.45
C ALA A 99 14.38 2.67 3.44
N ILE A 100 13.79 2.47 2.26
CA ILE A 100 12.34 2.33 2.10
C ILE A 100 11.83 1.01 2.68
N ASP A 101 12.54 -0.09 2.44
CA ASP A 101 12.20 -1.43 2.95
C ASP A 101 12.34 -1.48 4.47
N ARG A 102 13.43 -0.92 4.99
CA ARG A 102 13.66 -0.77 6.44
C ARG A 102 12.55 0.04 7.08
N THR A 103 12.19 1.18 6.48
CA THR A 103 11.10 2.01 7.00
C THR A 103 9.77 1.27 6.98
N GLU A 104 9.49 0.52 5.91
CA GLU A 104 8.27 -0.27 5.80
C GLU A 104 8.18 -1.34 6.90
N ALA A 105 9.21 -2.16 7.06
CA ALA A 105 9.24 -3.24 8.06
C ALA A 105 9.14 -2.69 9.48
N VAL A 106 9.90 -1.64 9.82
CA VAL A 106 9.84 -1.00 11.14
C VAL A 106 8.48 -0.33 11.37
N THR A 107 7.84 0.21 10.33
CA THR A 107 6.48 0.76 10.47
C THR A 107 5.45 -0.33 10.72
N GLN A 108 5.57 -1.51 10.08
CA GLN A 108 4.71 -2.65 10.38
C GLN A 108 4.93 -3.15 11.81
N TRP A 109 6.18 -3.17 12.30
CA TRP A 109 6.48 -3.44 13.69
C TRP A 109 5.75 -2.47 14.63
N ALA A 110 5.88 -1.17 14.41
CA ALA A 110 5.26 -0.15 15.25
C ALA A 110 3.73 -0.27 15.28
N LEU A 111 3.10 -0.52 14.13
CA LEU A 111 1.66 -0.72 14.04
C LEU A 111 1.20 -1.97 14.83
N ALA A 112 1.92 -3.09 14.69
CA ALA A 112 1.59 -4.33 15.39
C ALA A 112 1.75 -4.20 16.92
N VAL A 113 2.81 -3.54 17.40
CA VAL A 113 3.00 -3.26 18.83
C VAL A 113 1.85 -2.41 19.40
N LEU A 114 1.42 -1.38 18.67
CA LEU A 114 0.28 -0.55 19.08
C LEU A 114 -1.04 -1.33 19.05
N GLU A 115 -1.25 -2.17 18.05
CA GLU A 115 -2.41 -3.03 17.96
C GLU A 115 -2.47 -4.03 19.14
N GLN A 116 -1.35 -4.66 19.48
CA GLN A 116 -1.27 -5.56 20.63
C GLN A 116 -1.58 -4.80 21.93
N ALA A 117 -1.04 -3.60 22.12
CA ALA A 117 -1.34 -2.76 23.28
C ALA A 117 -2.84 -2.45 23.39
N ILE A 118 -3.48 -2.04 22.29
CA ILE A 118 -4.92 -1.77 22.25
C ILE A 118 -5.72 -3.04 22.56
N SER A 119 -5.35 -4.18 21.98
CA SER A 119 -6.03 -5.46 22.24
C SER A 119 -5.94 -5.91 23.70
N GLN A 120 -4.88 -5.48 24.40
CA GLN A 120 -4.66 -5.72 25.83
C GLN A 120 -5.28 -4.62 26.72
N ASN A 121 -6.11 -3.72 26.17
CA ASN A 121 -6.70 -2.57 26.86
C ASN A 121 -5.65 -1.63 27.50
N LYS A 122 -4.44 -1.56 26.92
CA LYS A 122 -3.41 -0.60 27.31
C LYS A 122 -3.53 0.65 26.45
N LYS A 123 -3.15 1.79 27.02
CA LYS A 123 -3.09 3.05 26.28
C LYS A 123 -1.96 2.97 25.22
N PRO A 124 -2.22 3.26 23.94
CA PRO A 124 -1.18 3.32 22.93
C PRO A 124 -0.36 4.60 23.13
N GLU A 125 0.83 4.45 23.73
CA GLU A 125 1.75 5.54 24.05
C GLU A 125 2.95 5.57 23.09
N ILE A 126 3.49 6.77 22.85
CA ILE A 126 4.67 6.98 21.98
C ILE A 126 5.88 6.16 22.47
N SER A 127 6.02 5.99 23.79
CA SER A 127 7.10 5.25 24.44
C SER A 127 7.20 3.80 23.96
N LEU A 128 6.08 3.18 23.54
CA LEU A 128 6.05 1.80 23.06
C LEU A 128 6.85 1.61 21.77
N ILE A 129 6.84 2.62 20.90
CA ILE A 129 7.51 2.54 19.59
C ILE A 129 8.75 3.43 19.49
N GLN A 130 9.05 4.22 20.52
CA GLN A 130 10.20 5.12 20.56
C GLN A 130 11.55 4.42 20.28
N PRO A 131 11.82 3.15 20.67
CA PRO A 131 13.07 2.48 20.32
C PRO A 131 13.33 2.41 18.81
N ALA A 132 12.29 2.44 17.97
CA ALA A 132 12.42 2.46 16.51
C ALA A 132 13.02 3.77 15.98
N GLU A 133 12.97 4.88 16.74
CA GLU A 133 13.47 6.18 16.30
C GLU A 133 14.95 6.14 15.91
N MET A 134 15.74 5.30 16.60
CA MET A 134 17.19 5.14 16.34
C MET A 134 17.49 4.26 15.12
N LYS A 135 16.50 3.56 14.57
CA LYS A 135 16.67 2.61 13.45
C LYS A 135 16.32 3.24 12.10
N LEU A 136 15.68 4.41 12.11
CA LEU A 136 15.17 5.09 10.91
C LEU A 136 15.78 6.48 10.73
N SER A 137 15.72 6.99 9.50
CA SER A 137 15.98 8.40 9.22
C SER A 137 14.83 9.27 9.73
N ALA A 138 15.02 10.59 9.77
CA ALA A 138 13.96 11.53 10.13
C ALA A 138 12.70 11.35 9.25
N THR A 139 12.86 11.22 7.93
CA THR A 139 11.76 10.95 7.01
C THR A 139 11.08 9.59 7.29
N GLY A 140 11.87 8.56 7.61
CA GLY A 140 11.32 7.25 7.97
C GLY A 140 10.51 7.30 9.27
N ASN A 141 11.01 8.01 10.28
CA ASN A 141 10.31 8.24 11.53
C ASN A 141 9.00 9.01 11.31
N ALA A 142 9.02 10.06 10.49
CA ALA A 142 7.81 10.78 10.11
C ALA A 142 6.77 9.85 9.46
N LEU A 143 7.18 9.02 8.49
CA LEU A 143 6.28 8.06 7.85
C LEU A 143 5.69 7.06 8.87
N MET A 144 6.53 6.51 9.76
CA MET A 144 6.10 5.57 10.79
C MET A 144 5.05 6.19 11.72
N TYR A 145 5.35 7.35 12.32
CA TYR A 145 4.46 8.03 13.24
C TYR A 145 3.16 8.49 12.57
N ALA A 146 3.21 8.97 11.32
CA ALA A 146 2.02 9.34 10.57
C ALA A 146 1.09 8.14 10.34
N ARG A 147 1.63 6.98 9.94
CA ARG A 147 0.82 5.76 9.78
C ARG A 147 0.22 5.28 11.09
N CYS A 148 0.99 5.34 12.19
CA CYS A 148 0.47 5.03 13.51
C CYS A 148 -0.66 6.00 13.92
N ALA A 149 -0.52 7.30 13.64
CA ALA A 149 -1.57 8.28 13.91
C ALA A 149 -2.88 7.97 13.18
N ARG A 150 -2.80 7.60 11.89
CA ARG A 150 -3.97 7.18 11.09
C ARG A 150 -4.66 5.96 11.67
N GLU A 151 -3.89 4.92 12.01
CA GLU A 151 -4.44 3.69 12.60
C GLU A 151 -5.13 3.98 13.94
N LEU A 152 -4.53 4.84 14.77
CA LEU A 152 -5.11 5.28 16.03
C LEU A 152 -6.39 6.10 15.82
N ALA A 153 -6.43 6.98 14.82
CA ALA A 153 -7.62 7.75 14.45
C ALA A 153 -8.77 6.82 14.02
N ALA A 154 -8.48 5.82 13.17
CA ALA A 154 -9.44 4.82 12.73
C ALA A 154 -10.02 4.00 13.91
N ARG A 155 -9.20 3.75 14.94
CA ARG A 155 -9.59 3.08 16.19
C ARG A 155 -10.20 4.02 17.25
N LYS A 156 -10.54 5.26 16.86
CA LYS A 156 -11.12 6.30 17.74
C LYS A 156 -10.25 6.68 18.94
N GLN A 157 -8.94 6.47 18.84
CA GLN A 157 -7.94 6.91 19.82
C GLN A 157 -7.44 8.32 19.49
N THR A 158 -8.35 9.29 19.36
CA THR A 158 -8.09 10.63 18.79
C THR A 158 -6.97 11.39 19.50
N GLU A 159 -6.89 11.33 20.84
CA GLU A 159 -5.84 12.03 21.59
C GLU A 159 -4.45 11.43 21.34
N SER A 160 -4.33 10.11 21.32
CA SER A 160 -3.07 9.46 20.93
C SER A 160 -2.74 9.74 19.47
N ALA A 161 -3.72 9.68 18.56
CA ALA A 161 -3.52 10.00 17.15
C ALA A 161 -2.91 11.41 16.94
N LYS A 162 -3.45 12.43 17.63
CA LYS A 162 -2.90 13.79 17.62
C LYS A 162 -1.47 13.86 18.14
N ALA A 163 -1.16 13.18 19.24
CA ALA A 163 0.19 13.15 19.79
C ALA A 163 1.20 12.51 18.82
N PHE A 164 0.83 11.40 18.19
CA PHE A 164 1.66 10.73 17.18
C PHE A 164 1.84 11.59 15.93
N LEU A 165 0.80 12.29 15.47
CA LEU A 165 0.89 13.20 14.33
C LEU A 165 1.78 14.41 14.63
N ALA A 166 1.69 14.99 15.82
CA ALA A 166 2.59 16.07 16.23
C ALA A 166 4.05 15.61 16.23
N LYS A 167 4.32 14.42 16.78
CA LYS A 167 5.66 13.81 16.76
C LYS A 167 6.14 13.54 15.32
N SER A 168 5.27 13.04 14.44
CA SER A 168 5.57 12.86 13.01
C SER A 168 6.03 14.17 12.35
N LYS A 169 5.30 15.26 12.57
CA LYS A 169 5.62 16.58 12.01
C LYS A 169 6.97 17.09 12.50
N SER A 170 7.30 16.87 13.77
CA SER A 170 8.57 17.33 14.37
C SER A 170 9.82 16.77 13.67
N PHE A 171 9.74 15.55 13.12
CA PHE A 171 10.85 14.97 12.35
C PHE A 171 11.09 15.65 11.00
N LEU A 172 10.10 16.36 10.46
CA LEU A 172 10.21 17.03 9.16
C LEU A 172 10.44 18.55 9.28
N GLU A 173 10.46 19.12 10.48
CA GLU A 173 10.64 20.57 10.69
C GLU A 173 11.91 21.12 10.04
N ASN A 174 12.98 20.32 10.05
CA ASN A 174 14.28 20.69 9.48
C ASN A 174 14.57 20.01 8.13
N VAL A 175 13.61 19.26 7.58
CA VAL A 175 13.76 18.62 6.27
C VAL A 175 13.21 19.56 5.20
N PRO A 176 14.06 20.13 4.32
CA PRO A 176 13.59 21.06 3.30
C PRO A 176 12.66 20.34 2.32
N VAL A 177 11.55 21.00 1.97
CA VAL A 177 10.65 20.50 0.95
C VAL A 177 11.38 20.53 -0.41
N PRO A 178 11.50 19.39 -1.13
CA PRO A 178 12.17 19.37 -2.42
C PRO A 178 11.49 20.29 -3.43
N SER A 179 12.29 21.02 -4.20
CA SER A 179 11.75 21.86 -5.28
C SER A 179 11.53 21.02 -6.55
N PRO A 180 10.44 21.27 -7.31
CA PRO A 180 10.23 20.64 -8.61
C PRO A 180 11.45 20.80 -9.53
N LEU A 181 11.86 19.73 -10.19
CA LEU A 181 13.00 19.77 -11.11
C LEU A 181 12.62 20.57 -12.36
N LYS A 182 13.48 21.54 -12.72
CA LYS A 182 13.34 22.37 -13.93
C LYS A 182 14.48 22.06 -14.90
N LEU A 183 14.19 22.04 -16.19
CA LEU A 183 15.21 21.97 -17.23
C LEU A 183 15.75 23.37 -17.53
N GLY A 184 17.08 23.51 -17.41
CA GLY A 184 17.77 24.75 -17.72
C GLY A 184 18.15 24.90 -19.20
N SER A 185 19.27 25.57 -19.41
CA SER A 185 19.95 25.75 -20.69
C SER A 185 20.32 24.42 -21.37
N LEU A 186 20.71 24.49 -22.64
CA LEU A 186 21.15 23.32 -23.41
C LEU A 186 22.29 22.59 -22.69
N LYS A 187 23.27 23.36 -22.18
CA LYS A 187 24.43 22.81 -21.47
C LYS A 187 24.05 22.15 -20.14
N GLU A 188 23.08 22.71 -19.41
CA GLU A 188 22.59 22.11 -18.17
C GLU A 188 21.86 20.79 -18.45
N VAL A 189 20.98 20.75 -19.46
CA VAL A 189 20.29 19.53 -19.88
C VAL A 189 21.30 18.46 -20.32
N TYR A 190 22.32 18.84 -21.11
CA TYR A 190 23.35 17.92 -21.60
C TYR A 190 24.12 17.23 -20.47
N ASN A 191 24.36 17.93 -19.36
CA ASN A 191 25.13 17.42 -18.22
C ASN A 191 24.25 16.98 -17.04
N LEU A 192 22.92 17.02 -17.17
CA LEU A 192 21.99 16.76 -16.08
C LEU A 192 22.11 15.31 -15.59
N LYS A 193 22.37 15.17 -14.30
CA LYS A 193 22.18 13.92 -13.57
C LYS A 193 20.89 14.03 -12.76
N LEU A 194 19.98 13.09 -12.97
CA LEU A 194 18.76 13.02 -12.18
C LEU A 194 19.10 12.69 -10.72
N PRO A 195 18.35 13.25 -9.75
CA PRO A 195 18.48 12.83 -8.37
C PRO A 195 18.03 11.37 -8.20
N GLU A 196 18.49 10.73 -7.13
CA GLU A 196 17.99 9.42 -6.74
C GLU A 196 16.50 9.51 -6.36
N SER A 197 15.66 8.63 -6.92
CA SER A 197 14.21 8.71 -6.71
C SER A 197 13.79 8.18 -5.35
N SER A 198 14.43 7.11 -4.84
CA SER A 198 13.99 6.42 -3.62
C SER A 198 13.87 7.33 -2.38
N PRO A 199 14.82 8.24 -2.07
CA PRO A 199 14.67 9.16 -0.94
C PRO A 199 13.52 10.16 -1.13
N LEU A 200 13.28 10.61 -2.37
CA LEU A 200 12.20 11.53 -2.71
C LEU A 200 10.83 10.85 -2.66
N GLU A 201 10.74 9.60 -3.12
CA GLU A 201 9.55 8.77 -2.99
C GLU A 201 9.20 8.51 -1.53
N LEU A 202 10.19 8.16 -0.69
CA LEU A 202 9.98 8.00 0.75
C LEU A 202 9.50 9.31 1.41
N THR A 203 10.08 10.44 1.03
CA THR A 203 9.66 11.78 1.50
C THR A 203 8.24 12.10 1.07
N SER A 204 7.88 11.80 -0.17
CA SER A 204 6.53 11.97 -0.69
C SER A 204 5.52 11.11 0.10
N GLN A 205 5.85 9.86 0.37
CA GLN A 205 5.00 8.97 1.17
C GLN A 205 4.85 9.48 2.60
N ALA A 206 5.91 9.97 3.24
CA ALA A 206 5.82 10.56 4.58
C ALA A 206 4.85 11.76 4.60
N TYR A 207 5.00 12.70 3.67
CA TYR A 207 4.09 13.84 3.56
C TYR A 207 2.65 13.42 3.24
N LEU A 208 2.43 12.43 2.37
CA LEU A 208 1.09 11.92 2.07
C LEU A 208 0.44 11.32 3.31
N GLN A 209 1.16 10.49 4.08
CA GLN A 209 0.58 9.89 5.28
C GLN A 209 0.26 10.94 6.35
N ILE A 210 1.09 11.99 6.47
CA ILE A 210 0.76 13.14 7.32
C ILE A 210 -0.50 13.83 6.81
N ALA A 211 -0.60 14.12 5.51
CA ALA A 211 -1.80 14.73 4.93
C ALA A 211 -3.07 13.90 5.20
N CYS A 212 -2.99 12.58 5.05
CA CYS A 212 -4.09 11.67 5.36
C CYS A 212 -4.43 11.67 6.86
N ALA A 213 -3.44 11.72 7.76
CA ALA A 213 -3.68 11.80 9.20
C ALA A 213 -4.33 13.15 9.61
N GLU A 214 -3.86 14.26 9.03
CA GLU A 214 -4.43 15.59 9.28
C GLU A 214 -5.90 15.65 8.87
N ILE A 215 -6.24 15.15 7.66
CA ILE A 215 -7.63 15.17 7.20
C ILE A 215 -8.53 14.27 8.05
N GLU A 216 -8.07 13.08 8.43
CA GLU A 216 -8.80 12.14 9.30
C GLU A 216 -9.03 12.71 10.72
N LEU A 217 -8.22 13.69 11.14
CA LEU A 217 -8.37 14.42 12.40
C LEU A 217 -9.10 15.78 12.25
N GLY A 218 -9.54 16.13 11.04
CA GLY A 218 -10.32 17.34 10.74
C GLY A 218 -9.50 18.58 10.35
N GLU A 219 -8.18 18.46 10.18
CA GLU A 219 -7.26 19.57 9.93
C GLU A 219 -7.03 19.81 8.42
N GLN A 220 -8.07 20.25 7.72
CA GLN A 220 -8.08 20.39 6.25
C GLN A 220 -6.92 21.23 5.67
N ALA A 221 -6.59 22.36 6.32
CA ALA A 221 -5.59 23.29 5.80
C ALA A 221 -4.18 22.69 5.82
N ASP A 222 -3.81 22.05 6.92
CA ASP A 222 -2.54 21.36 7.08
C ASP A 222 -2.48 20.12 6.16
N ALA A 223 -3.59 19.39 6.02
CA ALA A 223 -3.69 18.27 5.10
C ALA A 223 -3.38 18.68 3.65
N ASN A 224 -3.97 19.80 3.19
CA ASN A 224 -3.71 20.34 1.85
C ASN A 224 -2.26 20.79 1.66
N ARG A 225 -1.65 21.42 2.69
CA ARG A 225 -0.24 21.81 2.65
C ARG A 225 0.66 20.58 2.50
N PHE A 226 0.45 19.53 3.28
CA PHE A 226 1.27 18.32 3.21
C PHE A 226 1.04 17.53 1.93
N LEU A 227 -0.19 17.49 1.40
CA LEU A 227 -0.45 16.91 0.08
C LEU A 227 0.35 17.61 -1.02
N LYS A 228 0.41 18.95 -0.99
CA LYS A 228 1.24 19.73 -1.92
C LYS A 228 2.73 19.40 -1.78
N ASN A 229 3.24 19.28 -0.55
CA ASN A 229 4.64 18.88 -0.31
C ASN A 229 4.92 17.46 -0.82
N ALA A 230 3.97 16.54 -0.67
CA ALA A 230 4.09 15.17 -1.19
C ALA A 230 4.21 15.16 -2.71
N VAL A 231 3.40 15.95 -3.42
CA VAL A 231 3.51 16.14 -4.86
C VAL A 231 4.86 16.73 -5.23
N GLN A 232 5.30 17.82 -4.57
CA GLN A 232 6.57 18.48 -4.87
C GLN A 232 7.76 17.53 -4.75
N ALA A 233 7.76 16.64 -3.76
CA ALA A 233 8.78 15.61 -3.62
C ALA A 233 8.86 14.68 -4.85
N ILE A 234 7.72 14.25 -5.41
CA ILE A 234 7.73 13.47 -6.67
C ILE A 234 8.14 14.35 -7.86
N GLN A 235 7.71 15.60 -7.92
CA GLN A 235 8.11 16.53 -8.97
C GLN A 235 9.62 16.85 -8.97
N ALA A 236 10.32 16.59 -7.86
CA ALA A 236 11.77 16.72 -7.79
C ALA A 236 12.52 15.53 -8.41
N THR A 237 11.87 14.38 -8.66
CA THR A 237 12.53 13.17 -9.17
C THR A 237 12.97 13.29 -10.64
N ALA A 238 12.20 13.99 -11.46
CA ALA A 238 12.41 14.14 -12.90
C ALA A 238 11.70 15.42 -13.38
N PRO A 239 12.04 15.98 -14.56
CA PRO A 239 11.29 17.10 -15.15
C PRO A 239 9.88 16.65 -15.58
N SER A 240 9.00 17.61 -15.91
CA SER A 240 7.68 17.27 -16.44
C SER A 240 7.79 16.77 -17.90
N LEU A 241 6.80 15.99 -18.34
CA LEU A 241 6.75 15.52 -19.72
C LEU A 241 6.60 16.68 -20.71
N ALA A 242 5.82 17.71 -20.35
CA ALA A 242 5.61 18.90 -21.18
C ALA A 242 6.93 19.68 -21.41
N GLU A 243 7.75 19.80 -20.37
CA GLU A 243 9.04 20.48 -20.45
C GLU A 243 10.05 19.70 -21.31
N VAL A 244 10.12 18.37 -21.14
CA VAL A 244 10.97 17.51 -21.98
C VAL A 244 10.55 17.57 -23.45
N GLN A 245 9.24 17.51 -23.73
CA GLN A 245 8.73 17.60 -25.11
C GLN A 245 9.06 18.95 -25.75
N SER A 246 8.99 20.04 -24.98
CA SER A 246 9.40 21.35 -25.47
C SER A 246 10.88 21.37 -25.88
N LYS A 247 11.78 20.77 -25.10
CA LYS A 247 13.20 20.62 -25.45
C LYS A 247 13.45 19.68 -26.63
N GLN A 248 12.66 18.63 -26.77
CA GLN A 248 12.72 17.75 -27.94
C GLN A 248 12.36 18.49 -29.23
N ASN A 249 11.32 19.33 -29.18
CA ASN A 249 10.91 20.16 -30.32
C ASN A 249 12.00 21.18 -30.68
N GLU A 250 12.60 21.85 -29.68
CA GLU A 250 13.75 22.76 -29.90
C GLU A 250 14.92 22.06 -30.62
N SER A 251 15.21 20.80 -30.25
CA SER A 251 16.32 20.01 -30.85
C SER A 251 16.10 19.60 -32.32
N SER A 252 14.91 19.85 -32.85
CA SER A 252 14.52 19.60 -34.24
C SER A 252 14.60 20.86 -35.11
N ASN A 253 14.87 22.03 -34.53
CA ASN A 253 14.99 23.29 -35.26
C ASN A 253 16.25 23.33 -36.14
N PHE A 254 16.15 24.04 -37.27
CA PHE A 254 17.23 24.16 -38.25
C PHE A 254 18.54 24.75 -37.66
N ASN A 255 18.42 25.69 -36.72
CA ASN A 255 19.55 26.35 -36.06
C ASN A 255 20.12 25.59 -34.85
N PHE A 256 19.58 24.43 -34.49
CA PHE A 256 20.02 23.70 -33.29
C PHE A 256 21.50 23.30 -33.36
N LYS A 257 22.02 23.03 -34.58
CA LYS A 257 23.43 22.69 -34.80
C LYS A 257 24.38 23.85 -34.43
N ASP A 258 23.96 25.09 -34.66
CA ASP A 258 24.74 26.27 -34.30
C ASP A 258 24.64 26.53 -32.80
N GLN A 259 23.43 26.41 -32.23
CA GLN A 259 23.21 26.55 -30.78
C GLN A 259 24.06 25.57 -29.96
N ILE A 260 24.08 24.28 -30.32
CA ILE A 260 24.89 23.29 -29.58
C ILE A 260 26.39 23.50 -29.77
N ARG A 261 26.82 24.06 -30.91
CA ARG A 261 28.23 24.40 -31.15
C ARG A 261 28.66 25.52 -30.22
N ASP A 262 27.87 26.58 -30.14
CA ASP A 262 28.17 27.78 -29.38
C ASP A 262 28.08 27.50 -27.87
N GLU A 263 27.02 26.81 -27.41
CA GLU A 263 26.79 26.56 -25.99
C GLU A 263 27.82 25.59 -25.37
N LEU A 264 28.28 24.61 -26.16
CA LEU A 264 29.26 23.61 -25.73
C LEU A 264 30.70 23.93 -26.19
N ASN A 265 30.89 25.05 -26.89
CA ASN A 265 32.18 25.51 -27.43
C ASN A 265 32.92 24.40 -28.22
N LEU A 266 32.30 23.92 -29.31
CA LEU A 266 32.78 22.78 -30.10
C LEU A 266 33.36 23.19 -31.46
N ASP A 267 34.62 22.84 -31.73
CA ASP A 267 35.34 23.35 -32.92
C ASP A 267 35.28 22.45 -34.16
N THR A 268 34.71 21.23 -34.06
CA THR A 268 34.72 20.25 -35.17
C THR A 268 33.33 19.68 -35.42
N ASN A 269 32.99 19.49 -36.70
CA ASN A 269 31.71 18.91 -37.13
C ASN A 269 31.42 17.54 -36.50
N ASP A 270 32.45 16.71 -36.30
CA ASP A 270 32.28 15.39 -35.67
C ASP A 270 31.92 15.48 -34.19
N ARG A 271 32.53 16.41 -33.44
CA ARG A 271 32.18 16.66 -32.04
C ARG A 271 30.77 17.25 -31.92
N ILE A 272 30.40 18.16 -32.81
CA ILE A 272 29.05 18.75 -32.88
C ILE A 272 28.01 17.64 -33.13
N ASN A 273 28.22 16.79 -34.15
CA ASN A 273 27.29 15.70 -34.46
C ASN A 273 27.19 14.68 -33.32
N ARG A 274 28.29 14.40 -32.62
CA ARG A 274 28.28 13.54 -31.43
C ARG A 274 27.46 14.16 -30.29
N ALA A 275 27.70 15.44 -29.97
CA ALA A 275 26.97 16.16 -28.93
C ALA A 275 25.46 16.22 -29.23
N ILE A 276 25.05 16.40 -30.50
CA ILE A 276 23.63 16.36 -30.88
C ILE A 276 23.01 14.99 -30.57
N ARG A 277 23.71 13.90 -30.91
CA ARG A 277 23.23 12.54 -30.63
C ARG A 277 23.13 12.29 -29.12
N ASP A 278 24.15 12.68 -28.37
CA ASP A 278 24.19 12.49 -26.92
C ASP A 278 23.10 13.33 -26.23
N TYR A 279 22.87 14.56 -26.68
CA TYR A 279 21.77 15.42 -26.21
C TYR A 279 20.40 14.80 -26.47
N ARG A 280 20.15 14.29 -27.68
CA ARG A 280 18.89 13.61 -28.01
C ARG A 280 18.70 12.32 -27.20
N LYS A 281 19.78 11.57 -26.96
CA LYS A 281 19.76 10.39 -26.09
C LYS A 281 19.41 10.79 -24.65
N GLN A 282 19.97 11.88 -24.14
CA GLN A 282 19.65 12.43 -22.82
C GLN A 282 18.18 12.84 -22.73
N LEU A 283 17.64 13.55 -23.73
CA LEU A 283 16.21 13.91 -23.76
C LEU A 283 15.29 12.69 -23.78
N ASN A 284 15.66 11.61 -24.47
CA ASN A 284 14.89 10.36 -24.44
C ASN A 284 14.93 9.70 -23.05
N SER A 285 16.09 9.71 -22.38
CA SER A 285 16.20 9.23 -21.00
C SER A 285 15.34 10.06 -20.03
N LEU A 286 15.36 11.40 -20.20
CA LEU A 286 14.53 12.31 -19.41
C LEU A 286 13.04 12.12 -19.69
N LYS A 287 12.65 11.77 -20.92
CA LYS A 287 11.26 11.44 -21.25
C LYS A 287 10.77 10.21 -20.48
N THR A 288 11.55 9.13 -20.47
CA THR A 288 11.22 7.93 -19.68
C THR A 288 11.13 8.25 -18.19
N ALA A 289 12.04 9.08 -17.66
CA ALA A 289 11.98 9.52 -16.26
C ALA A 289 10.74 10.39 -15.97
N ALA A 290 10.34 11.26 -16.90
CA ALA A 290 9.13 12.08 -16.79
C ALA A 290 7.85 11.22 -16.82
N GLU A 291 7.79 10.19 -17.67
CA GLU A 291 6.69 9.22 -17.70
C GLU A 291 6.58 8.45 -16.37
N ASN A 292 7.72 8.05 -15.79
CA ASN A 292 7.78 7.45 -14.45
C ASN A 292 7.30 8.44 -13.35
N ARG A 293 7.73 9.70 -13.39
CA ARG A 293 7.22 10.77 -12.50
C ARG A 293 5.70 10.88 -12.57
N THR A 294 5.12 10.90 -13.78
CA THR A 294 3.66 10.95 -13.94
C THR A 294 2.98 9.71 -13.35
N ALA A 295 3.54 8.51 -13.56
CA ALA A 295 3.01 7.29 -12.95
C ALA A 295 3.05 7.32 -11.41
N LEU A 296 4.15 7.82 -10.83
CA LEU A 296 4.30 8.03 -9.39
C LEU A 296 3.27 9.04 -8.85
N LEU A 297 3.08 10.17 -9.53
CA LEU A 297 2.08 11.18 -9.16
C LEU A 297 0.67 10.61 -9.20
N VAL A 298 0.30 9.88 -10.25
CA VAL A 298 -1.02 9.22 -10.33
C VAL A 298 -1.20 8.26 -9.18
N ASN A 299 -0.22 7.42 -8.87
CA ASN A 299 -0.32 6.47 -7.76
C ASN A 299 -0.45 7.18 -6.40
N LEU A 300 0.34 8.24 -6.16
CA LEU A 300 0.28 9.05 -4.94
C LEU A 300 -1.09 9.72 -4.77
N LEU A 301 -1.58 10.38 -5.82
CA LEU A 301 -2.85 11.10 -5.81
C LEU A 301 -4.05 10.16 -5.76
N SER A 302 -3.98 8.97 -6.38
CA SER A 302 -4.99 7.92 -6.23
C SER A 302 -5.07 7.40 -4.80
N GLN A 303 -3.97 7.36 -4.04
CA GLN A 303 -4.00 7.03 -2.62
C GLN A 303 -4.69 8.13 -1.80
N ALA A 304 -4.34 9.41 -2.06
CA ALA A 304 -4.99 10.54 -1.42
C ALA A 304 -6.49 10.64 -1.74
N ALA A 305 -6.89 10.34 -2.98
CA ALA A 305 -8.29 10.44 -3.41
C ALA A 305 -9.21 9.41 -2.74
N ARG A 306 -8.64 8.31 -2.21
CA ARG A 306 -9.36 7.29 -1.44
C ARG A 306 -9.58 7.69 0.03
N THR A 307 -9.04 8.84 0.45
CA THR A 307 -9.37 9.48 1.72
C THR A 307 -10.26 10.71 1.46
N GLU A 308 -10.51 11.51 2.49
CA GLU A 308 -11.28 12.75 2.40
C GLU A 308 -10.56 13.88 1.60
N LEU A 309 -9.40 13.60 0.99
CA LEU A 309 -8.62 14.56 0.19
C LEU A 309 -9.03 14.62 -1.30
N ALA A 310 -10.05 13.90 -1.73
CA ALA A 310 -10.42 13.79 -3.13
C ALA A 310 -10.70 15.12 -3.85
N ALA A 311 -11.35 16.07 -3.19
CA ALA A 311 -11.58 17.41 -3.74
C ALA A 311 -10.25 18.16 -3.94
N SER A 312 -9.33 18.06 -2.98
CA SER A 312 -8.00 18.66 -3.07
C SER A 312 -7.16 18.03 -4.19
N VAL A 313 -7.27 16.71 -4.37
CA VAL A 313 -6.62 15.99 -5.47
C VAL A 313 -7.18 16.45 -6.83
N TRP A 314 -8.49 16.62 -6.95
CA TRP A 314 -9.11 17.14 -8.17
C TRP A 314 -8.65 18.56 -8.51
N ASN A 315 -8.61 19.45 -7.51
CA ASN A 315 -8.12 20.82 -7.67
C ASN A 315 -6.67 20.81 -8.14
N PHE A 316 -5.81 20.02 -7.50
CA PHE A 316 -4.42 19.88 -7.89
C PHE A 316 -4.27 19.39 -9.34
N ALA A 317 -5.00 18.34 -9.72
CA ALA A 317 -4.95 17.79 -11.07
C ALA A 317 -5.41 18.82 -12.12
N SER A 318 -6.49 19.56 -11.82
CA SER A 318 -7.04 20.60 -12.70
C SER A 318 -6.08 21.79 -12.86
N GLU A 319 -5.49 22.26 -11.76
CA GLU A 319 -4.51 23.35 -11.75
C GLU A 319 -3.24 22.97 -12.51
N SER A 320 -2.75 21.74 -12.32
CA SER A 320 -1.54 21.27 -13.00
C SER A 320 -1.71 21.19 -14.52
N GLN A 321 -2.90 20.82 -15.03
CA GLN A 321 -3.17 20.80 -16.47
C GLN A 321 -3.11 22.21 -17.09
N GLN A 322 -3.50 23.23 -16.31
CA GLN A 322 -3.57 24.63 -16.74
C GLN A 322 -2.34 25.46 -16.35
N ALA A 323 -1.31 24.83 -15.76
CA ALA A 323 -0.11 25.53 -15.32
C ALA A 323 0.58 26.24 -16.49
N ALA A 324 0.89 27.52 -16.29
CA ALA A 324 1.65 28.32 -17.25
C ALA A 324 3.13 27.88 -17.33
N GLU A 325 3.71 27.49 -16.19
CA GLU A 325 5.06 26.92 -16.14
C GLU A 325 5.06 25.46 -16.61
N LEU A 326 5.83 25.16 -17.66
CA LEU A 326 5.87 23.81 -18.25
C LEU A 326 6.34 22.74 -17.26
N ASN A 327 7.29 23.04 -16.37
CA ASN A 327 7.81 22.10 -15.37
C ASN A 327 6.77 21.68 -14.31
N LEU A 328 5.67 22.43 -14.20
CA LEU A 328 4.52 22.13 -13.32
C LEU A 328 3.33 21.57 -14.08
N LYS A 329 3.40 21.55 -15.42
CA LYS A 329 2.31 21.08 -16.27
C LYS A 329 2.30 19.56 -16.34
N GLU A 330 1.21 18.96 -15.87
CA GLU A 330 1.04 17.51 -15.78
C GLU A 330 -0.21 17.05 -16.53
N SER A 331 -0.12 15.92 -17.23
CA SER A 331 -1.26 15.29 -17.94
C SER A 331 -2.08 14.35 -17.02
N LEU A 332 -2.34 14.76 -15.78
CA LEU A 332 -3.00 13.90 -14.79
C LEU A 332 -4.45 13.57 -15.17
N LEU A 333 -5.12 14.48 -15.87
CA LEU A 333 -6.52 14.31 -16.31
C LEU A 333 -6.68 13.31 -17.46
N GLU A 334 -5.59 12.95 -18.14
CA GLU A 334 -5.57 11.93 -19.19
C GLU A 334 -5.36 10.51 -18.63
N SER A 335 -5.03 10.41 -17.34
CA SER A 335 -4.79 9.15 -16.63
C SER A 335 -6.07 8.56 -16.03
N SER A 336 -5.96 7.43 -15.32
CA SER A 336 -7.07 6.85 -14.55
C SER A 336 -7.50 7.66 -13.33
N LEU A 337 -6.74 8.70 -12.94
CA LEU A 337 -6.96 9.47 -11.72
C LEU A 337 -8.38 10.06 -11.61
N PRO A 338 -8.97 10.69 -12.65
CA PRO A 338 -10.35 11.21 -12.56
C PRO A 338 -11.37 10.12 -12.24
N ALA A 339 -11.22 8.92 -12.81
CA ALA A 339 -12.09 7.80 -12.51
C ALA A 339 -11.89 7.29 -11.07
N THR A 340 -10.65 7.25 -10.56
CA THR A 340 -10.38 6.92 -9.16
C THR A 340 -11.03 7.92 -8.20
N ILE A 341 -10.98 9.21 -8.50
CA ILE A 341 -11.63 10.25 -7.67
C ILE A 341 -13.14 10.02 -7.61
N LEU A 342 -13.77 9.76 -8.77
CA LEU A 342 -15.20 9.47 -8.86
C LEU A 342 -15.59 8.20 -8.12
N GLU A 343 -14.78 7.14 -8.25
CA GLU A 343 -15.02 5.85 -7.60
C GLU A 343 -14.95 5.94 -6.08
N ALA A 344 -13.97 6.66 -5.55
CA ALA A 344 -13.82 6.89 -4.12
C ALA A 344 -14.89 7.83 -3.53
N ASN A 345 -15.47 8.73 -4.34
CA ASN A 345 -16.36 9.80 -3.88
C ASN A 345 -17.75 9.79 -4.53
N GLN A 346 -18.31 8.59 -4.73
CA GLN A 346 -19.63 8.40 -5.37
C GLN A 346 -20.77 9.18 -4.69
N LYS A 347 -20.63 9.53 -3.41
CA LYS A 347 -21.62 10.30 -2.65
C LYS A 347 -21.52 11.82 -2.87
N ASN A 348 -20.39 12.31 -3.40
CA ASN A 348 -20.19 13.74 -3.63
C ASN A 348 -20.67 14.12 -5.03
N THR A 349 -21.95 14.52 -5.13
CA THR A 349 -22.61 14.89 -6.39
C THR A 349 -21.98 16.11 -7.05
N ASP A 350 -21.53 17.08 -6.25
CA ASP A 350 -20.97 18.33 -6.75
C ASP A 350 -19.61 18.11 -7.39
N LEU A 351 -18.72 17.36 -6.72
CA LEU A 351 -17.43 16.97 -7.29
C LEU A 351 -17.63 16.13 -8.55
N THR A 352 -18.59 15.20 -8.53
CA THR A 352 -18.90 14.37 -9.70
C THR A 352 -19.33 15.23 -10.90
N ALA A 353 -20.22 16.20 -10.69
CA ALA A 353 -20.67 17.11 -11.73
C ALA A 353 -19.54 17.99 -12.28
N GLN A 354 -18.65 18.48 -11.40
CA GLN A 354 -17.47 19.26 -11.79
C GLN A 354 -16.54 18.45 -12.71
N ILE A 355 -16.23 17.20 -12.34
CA ILE A 355 -15.36 16.32 -13.12
C ILE A 355 -15.96 16.03 -14.50
N LYS A 356 -17.23 15.62 -14.54
CA LYS A 356 -17.94 15.33 -15.79
C LYS A 356 -17.97 16.52 -16.73
N LYS A 357 -18.26 17.72 -16.19
CA LYS A 357 -18.27 18.97 -16.95
C LYS A 357 -16.88 19.32 -17.48
N ALA A 358 -15.84 19.23 -16.65
CA ALA A 358 -14.47 19.56 -17.07
C ALA A 358 -13.94 18.63 -18.16
N LEU A 359 -14.35 17.37 -18.15
CA LEU A 359 -13.92 16.35 -19.11
C LEU A 359 -14.92 16.10 -20.26
N ASN A 360 -15.99 16.90 -20.36
CA ASN A 360 -17.07 16.74 -21.35
C ASN A 360 -17.58 15.28 -21.42
N ASP A 361 -17.80 14.66 -20.26
CA ASP A 361 -18.19 13.25 -20.07
C ASP A 361 -17.20 12.20 -20.64
N LYS A 362 -16.01 12.59 -21.12
CA LYS A 362 -14.95 11.69 -21.61
C LYS A 362 -13.95 11.36 -20.50
N ILE A 363 -14.40 10.62 -19.50
CA ILE A 363 -13.57 10.21 -18.37
C ILE A 363 -12.72 8.99 -18.76
N PRO A 364 -11.37 9.03 -18.67
CA PRO A 364 -10.55 7.85 -18.87
C PRO A 364 -10.93 6.72 -17.89
N PRO A 365 -10.91 5.45 -18.30
CA PRO A 365 -11.34 4.35 -17.45
C PRO A 365 -10.41 4.12 -16.26
N LEU A 366 -10.94 3.46 -15.22
CA LEU A 366 -10.13 2.90 -14.14
C LEU A 366 -9.09 1.92 -14.68
N LYS A 367 -8.00 1.75 -13.92
CA LYS A 367 -7.07 0.64 -14.15
C LYS A 367 -7.84 -0.69 -14.04
N LYS A 368 -7.37 -1.72 -14.76
CA LYS A 368 -8.02 -3.05 -14.76
C LYS A 368 -8.18 -3.60 -13.35
N GLU A 369 -7.16 -3.43 -12.51
CA GLU A 369 -7.17 -3.80 -11.10
C GLU A 369 -8.29 -3.09 -10.33
N ASP A 370 -8.35 -1.76 -10.40
CA ASP A 370 -9.33 -0.94 -9.67
C ASP A 370 -10.76 -1.23 -10.17
N LEU A 371 -10.94 -1.43 -11.48
CA LEU A 371 -12.23 -1.77 -12.08
C LEU A 371 -12.74 -3.13 -11.55
N LEU A 372 -11.87 -4.14 -11.50
CA LEU A 372 -12.25 -5.45 -10.99
C LEU A 372 -12.59 -5.39 -9.50
N VAL A 373 -11.82 -4.65 -8.70
CA VAL A 373 -12.12 -4.41 -7.28
C VAL A 373 -13.51 -3.79 -7.12
N GLN A 374 -13.80 -2.72 -7.87
CA GLN A 374 -15.09 -2.03 -7.80
C GLN A 374 -16.26 -2.96 -8.18
N GLN A 375 -16.14 -3.69 -9.30
CA GLN A 375 -17.18 -4.60 -9.79
C GLN A 375 -17.45 -5.73 -8.80
N THR A 376 -16.39 -6.39 -8.33
CA THR A 376 -16.52 -7.56 -7.44
C THR A 376 -17.02 -7.17 -6.06
N LEU A 377 -16.57 -6.03 -5.51
CA LEU A 377 -17.09 -5.50 -4.26
C LEU A 377 -18.57 -5.11 -4.36
N SER A 378 -18.99 -4.53 -5.50
CA SER A 378 -20.40 -4.24 -5.75
C SER A 378 -21.25 -5.52 -5.81
N LEU A 379 -20.75 -6.58 -6.46
CA LEU A 379 -21.43 -7.87 -6.52
C LEU A 379 -21.57 -8.51 -5.13
N VAL A 380 -20.50 -8.48 -4.31
CA VAL A 380 -20.53 -8.97 -2.92
C VAL A 380 -21.54 -8.19 -2.08
N LYS A 381 -21.57 -6.85 -2.18
CA LYS A 381 -22.52 -6.00 -1.46
C LYS A 381 -23.97 -6.19 -1.92
N ASN A 382 -24.19 -6.68 -3.14
CA ASN A 382 -25.50 -6.96 -3.71
C ASN A 382 -25.89 -8.45 -3.60
N ASP A 383 -25.30 -9.18 -2.63
CA ASP A 383 -25.57 -10.60 -2.35
C ASP A 383 -25.39 -11.53 -3.57
N LYS A 384 -24.41 -11.24 -4.43
CA LYS A 384 -24.03 -12.07 -5.60
C LYS A 384 -22.56 -12.53 -5.53
N PRO A 385 -22.14 -13.22 -4.47
CA PRO A 385 -20.76 -13.65 -4.29
C PRO A 385 -20.25 -14.57 -5.42
N GLU A 386 -21.05 -15.50 -5.93
CA GLU A 386 -20.60 -16.43 -6.99
C GLU A 386 -20.25 -15.70 -8.29
N GLN A 387 -21.00 -14.63 -8.60
CA GLN A 387 -20.70 -13.77 -9.76
C GLN A 387 -19.39 -13.03 -9.55
N ALA A 388 -19.14 -12.53 -8.32
CA ALA A 388 -17.85 -11.90 -8.01
C ALA A 388 -16.68 -12.88 -8.22
N ALA A 389 -16.80 -14.12 -7.74
CA ALA A 389 -15.79 -15.15 -7.99
C ALA A 389 -15.64 -15.46 -9.49
N HIS A 390 -16.74 -15.47 -10.24
CA HIS A 390 -16.70 -15.68 -11.69
C HIS A 390 -15.92 -14.58 -12.43
N GLU A 391 -16.18 -13.31 -12.13
CA GLU A 391 -15.45 -12.16 -12.70
C GLU A 391 -13.95 -12.24 -12.39
N ILE A 392 -13.58 -12.60 -11.15
CA ILE A 392 -12.18 -12.81 -10.77
C ILE A 392 -11.56 -13.96 -11.59
N ASN A 393 -12.28 -15.07 -11.73
CA ASN A 393 -11.78 -16.21 -12.52
C ASN A 393 -11.56 -15.84 -13.99
N GLN A 394 -12.41 -14.99 -14.58
CA GLN A 394 -12.34 -14.58 -15.98
C GLN A 394 -11.28 -13.50 -16.26
N SER A 395 -10.90 -12.71 -15.25
CA SER A 395 -9.91 -11.65 -15.40
C SER A 395 -8.53 -12.16 -15.86
N ASP A 396 -7.88 -11.38 -16.73
CA ASP A 396 -6.51 -11.58 -17.23
C ASP A 396 -5.41 -11.17 -16.23
N LEU A 397 -5.79 -10.69 -15.05
CA LEU A 397 -4.86 -10.30 -13.99
C LEU A 397 -4.11 -11.51 -13.41
N LYS A 398 -2.92 -11.25 -12.86
CA LYS A 398 -2.01 -12.27 -12.32
C LYS A 398 -2.69 -13.10 -11.23
N LYS A 399 -2.63 -14.43 -11.35
CA LYS A 399 -3.24 -15.39 -10.41
C LYS A 399 -3.01 -15.04 -8.92
N PRO A 400 -1.78 -14.70 -8.45
CA PRO A 400 -1.58 -14.37 -7.04
C PRO A 400 -2.23 -13.05 -6.59
N TRP A 401 -2.32 -12.06 -7.48
CA TRP A 401 -3.03 -10.82 -7.18
C TRP A 401 -4.54 -11.08 -7.04
N LYS A 402 -5.09 -11.95 -7.89
CA LYS A 402 -6.48 -12.42 -7.78
C LYS A 402 -6.74 -13.17 -6.47
N GLY A 403 -5.76 -13.92 -5.98
CA GLY A 403 -5.79 -14.55 -4.65
C GLY A 403 -5.93 -13.53 -3.52
N GLN A 404 -5.14 -12.44 -3.55
CA GLN A 404 -5.24 -11.35 -2.56
C GLN A 404 -6.62 -10.70 -2.56
N LEU A 405 -7.18 -10.39 -3.75
CA LEU A 405 -8.53 -9.85 -3.86
C LEU A 405 -9.59 -10.83 -3.32
N SER A 406 -9.45 -12.13 -3.64
CA SER A 406 -10.39 -13.15 -3.18
C SER A 406 -10.38 -13.29 -1.65
N LEU A 407 -9.20 -13.29 -1.02
CA LEU A 407 -9.09 -13.31 0.45
C LEU A 407 -9.70 -12.05 1.07
N LYS A 408 -9.45 -10.86 0.49
CA LYS A 408 -10.03 -9.61 0.96
C LYS A 408 -11.56 -9.62 0.92
N LEU A 409 -12.15 -10.05 -0.21
CA LEU A 409 -13.61 -10.16 -0.36
C LEU A 409 -14.22 -11.23 0.54
N LEU A 410 -13.51 -12.35 0.74
CA LEU A 410 -13.92 -13.36 1.71
C LEU A 410 -14.00 -12.77 3.12
N SER A 411 -12.99 -11.98 3.53
CA SER A 411 -12.99 -11.34 4.84
C SER A 411 -14.18 -10.40 5.03
N VAL A 412 -14.58 -9.65 3.99
CA VAL A 412 -15.81 -8.83 4.04
C VAL A 412 -17.04 -9.70 4.39
N LEU A 413 -17.21 -10.84 3.71
CA LEU A 413 -18.35 -11.73 3.94
C LEU A 413 -18.35 -12.35 5.35
N ILE A 414 -17.21 -12.86 5.81
CA ILE A 414 -17.12 -13.52 7.13
C ILE A 414 -17.14 -12.52 8.30
N ASN A 415 -16.64 -11.29 8.11
CA ASN A 415 -16.74 -10.20 9.09
C ASN A 415 -18.21 -9.77 9.28
N GLU A 416 -19.01 -9.82 8.22
CA GLU A 416 -20.47 -9.61 8.27
C GLU A 416 -21.26 -10.85 8.71
N SER A 417 -20.58 -11.93 9.14
CA SER A 417 -21.21 -13.21 9.54
C SER A 417 -22.03 -13.90 8.43
N LYS A 418 -21.75 -13.61 7.15
CA LYS A 418 -22.45 -14.19 5.98
C LYS A 418 -21.76 -15.48 5.51
N PHE A 419 -21.72 -16.51 6.36
CA PHE A 419 -20.97 -17.75 6.11
C PHE A 419 -21.46 -18.55 4.88
N ASP A 420 -22.78 -18.61 4.65
CA ASP A 420 -23.33 -19.27 3.46
C ASP A 420 -22.83 -18.61 2.15
N GLN A 421 -22.85 -17.27 2.11
CA GLN A 421 -22.34 -16.51 0.97
C GLN A 421 -20.82 -16.65 0.81
N ALA A 422 -20.07 -16.70 1.92
CA ALA A 422 -18.64 -16.97 1.90
C ALA A 422 -18.33 -18.34 1.28
N ILE A 423 -19.14 -19.36 1.60
CA ILE A 423 -19.00 -20.71 1.06
C ILE A 423 -19.36 -20.76 -0.43
N GLN A 424 -20.42 -20.07 -0.85
CA GLN A 424 -20.78 -19.88 -2.25
C GLN A 424 -19.63 -19.24 -3.05
N PHE A 425 -19.02 -18.18 -2.50
CA PHE A 425 -17.85 -17.51 -3.08
C PHE A 425 -16.66 -18.46 -3.26
N VAL A 426 -16.34 -19.23 -2.21
CA VAL A 426 -15.25 -20.22 -2.23
C VAL A 426 -15.51 -21.31 -3.27
N THR A 427 -16.71 -21.88 -3.30
CA THR A 427 -17.08 -22.96 -4.22
C THR A 427 -16.96 -22.51 -5.69
N ALA A 428 -17.31 -21.25 -5.98
CA ALA A 428 -17.19 -20.66 -7.31
C ALA A 428 -15.74 -20.30 -7.71
N THR A 429 -14.79 -20.30 -6.78
CA THR A 429 -13.38 -19.99 -7.05
C THR A 429 -12.68 -21.16 -7.73
N LYS A 430 -12.02 -20.96 -8.89
CA LYS A 430 -11.43 -22.07 -9.66
C LYS A 430 -10.16 -22.67 -9.03
N ASP A 431 -9.39 -21.86 -8.32
CA ASP A 431 -8.09 -22.27 -7.78
C ASP A 431 -8.25 -23.10 -6.50
N GLN A 432 -7.94 -24.39 -6.57
CA GLN A 432 -8.12 -25.32 -5.45
C GLN A 432 -7.28 -24.95 -4.22
N VAL A 433 -6.00 -24.60 -4.41
CA VAL A 433 -5.11 -24.23 -3.29
C VAL A 433 -5.64 -23.00 -2.56
N LEU A 434 -6.14 -22.02 -3.31
CA LEU A 434 -6.76 -20.84 -2.73
C LEU A 434 -8.06 -21.18 -1.99
N ARG A 435 -8.89 -22.10 -2.51
CA ARG A 435 -10.09 -22.56 -1.78
C ARG A 435 -9.72 -23.19 -0.43
N GLU A 436 -8.64 -23.94 -0.36
CA GLU A 436 -8.15 -24.52 0.90
C GLU A 436 -7.78 -23.43 1.92
N ASP A 437 -7.06 -22.38 1.52
CA ASP A 437 -6.74 -21.24 2.40
C ASP A 437 -8.00 -20.49 2.88
N MET A 438 -8.95 -20.31 1.97
CA MET A 438 -10.20 -19.61 2.24
C MET A 438 -11.08 -20.41 3.21
N LEU A 439 -11.17 -21.74 3.05
CA LEU A 439 -11.89 -22.62 3.97
C LEU A 439 -11.26 -22.63 5.36
N ASN A 440 -9.93 -22.62 5.45
CA ASN A 440 -9.23 -22.47 6.72
C ASN A 440 -9.63 -21.15 7.41
N SER A 441 -9.62 -20.05 6.67
CA SER A 441 -10.01 -18.72 7.16
C SER A 441 -11.47 -18.67 7.63
N ILE A 442 -12.39 -19.29 6.88
CA ILE A 442 -13.81 -19.44 7.26
C ILE A 442 -13.91 -20.22 8.58
N GLY A 443 -13.26 -21.38 8.69
CA GLY A 443 -13.28 -22.19 9.90
C GLY A 443 -12.78 -21.44 11.13
N ALA A 444 -11.64 -20.74 11.00
CA ALA A 444 -11.04 -19.99 12.10
C ALA A 444 -11.96 -18.87 12.61
N ILE A 445 -12.49 -18.05 11.71
CA ILE A 445 -13.40 -16.96 12.08
C ILE A 445 -14.74 -17.48 12.61
N ALA A 446 -15.29 -18.54 12.03
CA ALA A 446 -16.53 -19.15 12.52
C ALA A 446 -16.39 -19.67 13.96
N ALA A 447 -15.25 -20.28 14.30
CA ALA A 447 -15.00 -20.73 15.66
C ALA A 447 -14.88 -19.56 16.65
N ILE A 448 -14.20 -18.46 16.27
CA ILE A 448 -14.14 -17.23 17.08
C ILE A 448 -15.53 -16.63 17.31
N GLN A 449 -16.43 -16.73 16.31
CA GLN A 449 -17.79 -16.21 16.36
C GLN A 449 -18.82 -17.19 16.95
N ASN A 450 -18.40 -18.34 17.52
CA ASN A 450 -19.28 -19.39 18.04
C ASN A 450 -20.26 -19.99 17.00
N LYS A 451 -19.84 -20.06 15.73
CA LYS A 451 -20.61 -20.60 14.59
C LYS A 451 -20.11 -21.96 14.09
N VAL A 452 -19.41 -22.72 14.94
CA VAL A 452 -18.79 -24.01 14.61
C VAL A 452 -19.79 -25.00 13.99
N ALA A 453 -20.98 -25.15 14.60
CA ALA A 453 -21.98 -26.12 14.15
C ALA A 453 -22.52 -25.80 12.74
N GLU A 454 -22.73 -24.52 12.45
CA GLU A 454 -23.20 -24.03 11.16
C GLU A 454 -22.19 -24.38 10.06
N VAL A 455 -20.92 -24.01 10.25
CA VAL A 455 -19.86 -24.29 9.27
C VAL A 455 -19.56 -25.78 9.15
N THR A 456 -19.64 -26.55 10.23
CA THR A 456 -19.43 -28.01 10.17
C THR A 456 -20.47 -28.69 9.29
N ALA A 457 -21.76 -28.34 9.46
CA ALA A 457 -22.83 -28.88 8.62
C ALA A 457 -22.64 -28.52 7.14
N ILE A 458 -22.13 -27.32 6.87
CA ILE A 458 -21.84 -26.86 5.50
C ILE A 458 -20.64 -27.60 4.90
N LEU A 459 -19.56 -27.85 5.67
CA LEU A 459 -18.39 -28.61 5.22
C LEU A 459 -18.74 -30.08 4.89
N GLU A 460 -19.66 -30.68 5.65
CA GLU A 460 -20.13 -32.06 5.46
C GLU A 460 -21.08 -32.22 4.28
N SER A 461 -21.96 -31.25 4.06
CA SER A 461 -22.98 -31.29 3.00
C SER A 461 -22.45 -30.95 1.60
N ASN A 462 -21.32 -30.25 1.51
CA ASN A 462 -20.73 -29.86 0.23
C ASN A 462 -19.78 -30.93 -0.36
N GLY A 463 -19.74 -30.96 -1.69
CA GLY A 463 -18.89 -31.85 -2.50
C GLY A 463 -17.40 -31.49 -2.50
N TYR A 464 -16.87 -31.01 -1.37
CA TYR A 464 -15.46 -30.67 -1.22
C TYR A 464 -14.56 -31.90 -1.31
N THR A 465 -13.37 -31.69 -1.86
CA THR A 465 -12.29 -32.67 -1.83
C THR A 465 -11.84 -32.94 -0.38
N PRO A 466 -11.18 -34.09 -0.11
CA PRO A 466 -10.67 -34.38 1.22
C PRO A 466 -9.74 -33.29 1.78
N THR A 467 -8.87 -32.69 0.95
CA THR A 467 -7.93 -31.65 1.39
C THR A 467 -8.65 -30.35 1.76
N GLU A 468 -9.65 -29.94 0.98
CA GLU A 468 -10.51 -28.78 1.30
C GLU A 468 -11.27 -28.96 2.62
N ARG A 469 -11.83 -30.15 2.87
CA ARG A 469 -12.48 -30.45 4.15
C ARG A 469 -11.50 -30.38 5.31
N ILE A 470 -10.32 -30.99 5.16
CA ILE A 470 -9.25 -30.93 6.16
C ILE A 470 -8.88 -29.47 6.46
N SER A 471 -8.71 -28.61 5.46
CA SER A 471 -8.38 -27.20 5.65
C SER A 471 -9.47 -26.45 6.42
N GLY A 472 -10.75 -26.70 6.13
CA GLY A 472 -11.86 -26.15 6.90
C GLY A 472 -11.84 -26.58 8.38
N TYR A 473 -11.62 -27.86 8.64
CA TYR A 473 -11.51 -28.37 10.03
C TYR A 473 -10.26 -27.87 10.75
N LEU A 474 -9.11 -27.74 10.07
CA LEU A 474 -7.91 -27.13 10.63
C LEU A 474 -8.19 -25.69 11.06
N GLY A 475 -8.89 -24.92 10.22
CA GLY A 475 -9.37 -23.59 10.55
C GLY A 475 -10.21 -23.58 11.84
N LEU A 476 -11.20 -24.47 11.94
CA LEU A 476 -12.02 -24.59 13.16
C LEU A 476 -11.18 -24.88 14.41
N VAL A 477 -10.19 -25.78 14.31
CA VAL A 477 -9.28 -26.10 15.43
C VAL A 477 -8.47 -24.87 15.85
N SER A 478 -7.85 -24.17 14.90
CA SER A 478 -7.11 -22.92 15.16
C SER A 478 -8.02 -21.88 15.82
N GLY A 479 -9.22 -21.67 15.28
CA GLY A 479 -10.21 -20.74 15.82
C GLY A 479 -10.63 -21.05 17.26
N LEU A 480 -10.82 -22.33 17.60
CA LEU A 480 -11.15 -22.77 18.96
C LEU A 480 -9.99 -22.55 19.94
N GLN A 481 -8.74 -22.70 19.50
CA GLN A 481 -7.57 -22.39 20.33
C GLN A 481 -7.52 -20.89 20.67
N ILE A 482 -7.79 -20.03 19.68
CA ILE A 482 -7.85 -18.58 19.88
C ILE A 482 -8.97 -18.21 20.86
N ALA A 483 -10.17 -18.77 20.67
CA ALA A 483 -11.31 -18.49 21.52
C ALA A 483 -11.05 -18.88 22.99
N LYS A 484 -10.33 -19.98 23.24
CA LYS A 484 -9.91 -20.41 24.59
C LYS A 484 -8.85 -19.50 25.22
N ALA A 485 -7.99 -18.89 24.42
CA ALA A 485 -6.93 -18.01 24.92
C ALA A 485 -7.43 -16.60 25.30
N ARG A 486 -8.63 -16.19 24.87
CA ARG A 486 -9.23 -14.91 25.27
C ARG A 486 -9.80 -15.01 26.71
N PRO A 487 -9.47 -14.07 27.62
CA PRO A 487 -10.10 -14.03 28.93
C PRO A 487 -11.61 -13.81 28.78
N ALA A 488 -12.42 -14.57 29.54
CA ALA A 488 -13.87 -14.43 29.53
C ALA A 488 -14.25 -12.97 29.80
N SER A 489 -15.07 -12.40 28.92
CA SER A 489 -15.69 -11.10 29.19
C SER A 489 -16.46 -11.20 30.51
N PRO A 490 -16.40 -10.18 31.39
CA PRO A 490 -17.17 -10.20 32.63
C PRO A 490 -18.65 -10.37 32.29
N GLU A 491 -19.31 -11.35 32.90
CA GLU A 491 -20.75 -11.54 32.79
C GLU A 491 -21.46 -10.21 33.07
N PRO A 492 -22.52 -9.86 32.31
CA PRO A 492 -23.33 -8.71 32.64
C PRO A 492 -23.88 -8.94 34.05
N THR A 493 -23.41 -8.14 35.01
CA THR A 493 -23.89 -8.11 36.39
C THR A 493 -25.41 -8.12 36.36
N GLN A 494 -25.99 -9.25 36.79
CA GLN A 494 -27.43 -9.34 37.04
C GLN A 494 -27.80 -8.19 37.96
N LYS A 495 -28.72 -7.33 37.51
CA LYS A 495 -29.33 -6.32 38.36
C LYS A 495 -29.83 -7.02 39.62
N PRO A 496 -29.54 -6.51 40.83
CA PRO A 496 -30.13 -7.05 42.04
C PRO A 496 -31.65 -7.02 41.90
N ALA A 497 -32.30 -8.15 42.17
CA ALA A 497 -33.74 -8.22 42.25
C ALA A 497 -34.23 -7.21 43.28
N ASP A 498 -35.06 -6.27 42.84
CA ASP A 498 -35.81 -5.39 43.74
C ASP A 498 -36.63 -6.27 44.69
N LYS A 499 -36.30 -6.20 45.98
CA LYS A 499 -37.14 -6.81 47.02
C LYS A 499 -38.41 -5.97 47.16
N LEU A 500 -39.54 -6.65 47.01
CA LEU A 500 -40.90 -6.18 47.26
C LEU A 500 -41.07 -5.52 48.63
#